data_AF-A0A401H7J0-F1
#
_entry.id   AF-A0A401H7J0-F1
#
_cell.length_a   1.000
_cell.length_b   1.000
_cell.length_c   1.000
_cell.angle_alpha   90.00
_cell.angle_beta   90.00
_cell.angle_gamma   90.00
#
_symmetry.space_group_name_H-M   'P 1'
#
loop_
_entity.id
_entity.type
_entity.pdbx_description
1 polymer ?
#
loop_
_entity_poly.entity_id
_entity_poly.type
_entity_poly.pdbx_seq_one_letter_code
_entity_poly.pdbx_strand_id
1 'polypeptide(L)'
;MESGRGWAGLEEWRLVAKYSVGPVEYYLYRDNSEGVRLAFKEPPEPGESVVKEIIAGNIEPVGEGERYHAEKRMSGYGRLYPLIIDGHIEEIAFEGPGRGVSVIHSLVPGRWIDVDLKLGEDEANSLALQLARKAGRSLSLAQPLAEGLTGEGHRVAVTFSREVSRFGSSFVIRKYPEKPVTMADLVASRVLTPLQAAYLWLLVESQQFIVVSGPMGSGKTTLLQALAGLIPPFYRVITIEDTPEIRLYNRHWDSLVTRPPLPGESMVEVDLEALLRFALRRRAEYIIVGEVRGREARLLAQAAASGHGSMTTMHGDTPEGVILRLQLEPISLPPVFLSLIGAIVMLRRLPGYGGAVRRRVVSITEIEGGEAVDVFAWDPKGDLVSPDSPRDIVESSFRLREAVSRIPDLITDLEAELSERAGLLEKLAGSPPEVFHKALARFYSERYGRV
;
A
#
# COMPACT_ATOMS: atom_id res chain seq x y z
N MET A 1 -37.18 -6.03 12.53
CA MET A 1 -37.48 -7.37 11.99
C MET A 1 -38.38 -7.19 10.78
N GLU A 2 -37.80 -7.08 9.59
CA GLU A 2 -38.51 -7.28 8.33
C GLU A 2 -37.60 -8.13 7.44
N SER A 3 -38.14 -9.28 7.06
CA SER A 3 -37.48 -10.47 6.55
C SER A 3 -37.31 -10.39 5.04
N GLY A 4 -36.11 -10.03 4.60
CA GLY A 4 -35.62 -10.33 3.26
C GLY A 4 -35.20 -11.80 3.18
N ARG A 5 -35.71 -12.53 2.21
CA ARG A 5 -35.41 -13.95 1.98
C ARG A 5 -33.90 -14.14 1.77
N GLY A 6 -33.25 -14.84 2.69
CA GLY A 6 -31.88 -15.32 2.57
C GLY A 6 -31.56 -16.26 3.73
N TRP A 7 -31.56 -17.57 3.44
CA TRP A 7 -30.98 -18.68 4.22
C TRP A 7 -31.40 -18.85 5.70
N ALA A 8 -32.07 -19.96 5.99
CA ALA A 8 -32.23 -20.48 7.35
C ALA A 8 -30.85 -20.81 7.94
N GLY A 9 -30.49 -20.24 9.09
CA GLY A 9 -29.22 -20.47 9.79
C GLY A 9 -28.56 -19.25 10.44
N LEU A 10 -29.20 -18.07 10.44
CA LEU A 10 -28.64 -16.85 11.06
C LEU A 10 -28.66 -16.83 12.60
N GLU A 11 -29.13 -17.89 13.28
CA GLU A 11 -29.13 -17.96 14.75
C GLU A 11 -27.72 -18.07 15.36
N GLU A 12 -26.68 -18.36 14.56
CA GLU A 12 -25.28 -18.51 15.01
C GLU A 12 -24.35 -17.33 14.64
N TRP A 13 -24.85 -16.28 13.97
CA TRP A 13 -24.02 -15.18 13.48
C TRP A 13 -24.30 -13.87 14.23
N ARG A 14 -23.27 -13.32 14.87
CA ARG A 14 -23.33 -12.04 15.60
C ARG A 14 -22.82 -10.89 14.72
N LEU A 15 -23.57 -9.79 14.67
CA LEU A 15 -23.11 -8.54 14.04
C LEU A 15 -21.93 -7.95 14.83
N VAL A 16 -20.80 -7.74 14.17
CA VAL A 16 -19.59 -7.15 14.77
C VAL A 16 -19.33 -5.72 14.34
N ALA A 17 -19.73 -5.33 13.12
CA ALA A 17 -19.65 -3.96 12.65
C ALA A 17 -20.74 -3.66 11.63
N LYS A 18 -21.21 -2.41 11.63
CA LYS A 18 -22.09 -1.84 10.62
C LYS A 18 -21.54 -0.48 10.21
N TYR A 19 -21.43 -0.23 8.91
CA TYR A 19 -21.04 1.06 8.35
C TYR A 19 -21.71 1.28 7.00
N SER A 20 -21.59 2.48 6.45
CA SER A 20 -22.19 2.84 5.17
C SER A 20 -21.18 3.56 4.27
N VAL A 21 -21.28 3.31 2.97
CA VAL A 21 -20.52 4.04 1.93
C VAL A 21 -21.53 4.54 0.91
N GLY A 22 -21.77 5.85 0.92
CA GLY A 22 -22.92 6.44 0.22
C GLY A 22 -24.23 5.77 0.68
N PRO A 23 -25.11 5.34 -0.25
CA PRO A 23 -26.37 4.71 0.10
C PRO A 23 -26.27 3.20 0.38
N VAL A 24 -25.08 2.60 0.33
CA VAL A 24 -24.88 1.16 0.58
C VAL A 24 -24.57 0.93 2.06
N GLU A 25 -25.28 0.00 2.69
CA GLU A 25 -25.02 -0.44 4.06
C GLU A 25 -24.22 -1.74 4.07
N TYR A 26 -23.17 -1.82 4.88
CA TYR A 26 -22.31 -2.99 5.04
C TYR A 26 -22.44 -3.57 6.45
N TYR A 27 -22.39 -4.89 6.53
CA TYR A 27 -22.60 -5.66 7.74
C TYR A 27 -21.53 -6.75 7.85
N LEU A 28 -20.70 -6.67 8.88
CA LEU A 28 -19.75 -7.72 9.21
C LEU A 28 -20.36 -8.61 10.29
N TYR A 29 -20.43 -9.90 10.02
CA TYR A 29 -20.90 -10.92 10.94
C TYR A 29 -19.78 -11.85 11.35
N ARG A 30 -19.86 -12.37 12.58
CA ARG A 30 -18.95 -13.38 13.11
C ARG A 30 -19.72 -14.56 13.67
N ASP A 31 -19.30 -15.78 13.37
CA ASP A 31 -19.87 -17.00 13.95
C ASP A 31 -19.11 -17.45 15.21
N ASN A 32 -19.64 -18.49 15.87
CA ASN A 32 -19.03 -19.10 17.07
C ASN A 32 -17.68 -19.79 16.80
N SER A 33 -17.35 -20.07 15.54
CA SER A 33 -16.07 -20.63 15.10
C SER A 33 -15.06 -19.57 14.67
N GLU A 34 -15.34 -18.30 14.97
CA GLU A 34 -14.53 -17.13 14.61
C GLU A 34 -14.44 -16.84 13.10
N GLY A 35 -15.29 -17.50 12.30
CA GLY A 35 -15.51 -17.21 10.89
C GLY A 35 -16.15 -15.83 10.74
N VAL A 36 -15.73 -15.08 9.71
CA VAL A 36 -16.24 -13.72 9.45
C VAL A 36 -16.84 -13.67 8.05
N ARG A 37 -17.98 -13.00 7.93
CA ARG A 37 -18.68 -12.77 6.67
C ARG A 37 -19.05 -11.32 6.48
N LEU A 38 -19.03 -10.88 5.23
CA LEU A 38 -19.50 -9.56 4.81
C LEU A 38 -20.81 -9.70 4.05
N ALA A 39 -21.82 -8.94 4.45
CA ALA A 39 -23.02 -8.72 3.66
C ALA A 39 -23.18 -7.22 3.40
N PHE A 40 -23.86 -6.87 2.32
CA PHE A 40 -24.19 -5.48 2.02
C PHE A 40 -25.62 -5.38 1.51
N LYS A 41 -26.21 -4.19 1.68
CA LYS A 41 -27.54 -3.85 1.19
C LYS A 41 -27.45 -2.60 0.33
N GLU A 42 -27.73 -2.77 -0.95
CA GLU A 42 -27.81 -1.69 -1.93
C GLU A 42 -29.15 -0.94 -1.80
N PRO A 43 -29.23 0.33 -2.23
CA PRO A 43 -30.51 1.04 -2.33
C PRO A 43 -31.42 0.34 -3.37
N PRO A 44 -32.76 0.48 -3.27
CA PRO A 44 -33.69 -0.07 -4.24
C PRO A 44 -33.33 0.33 -5.69
N GLU A 45 -33.36 -0.63 -6.61
CA GLU A 45 -33.03 -0.39 -8.01
C GLU A 45 -34.15 0.43 -8.68
N PRO A 46 -33.83 1.60 -9.28
CA PRO A 46 -34.79 2.37 -10.06
C PRO A 46 -35.20 1.60 -11.33
N GLY A 47 -36.24 2.06 -12.01
CA GLY A 47 -36.61 1.48 -13.31
C GLY A 47 -35.46 1.57 -14.31
N GLU A 48 -35.26 0.53 -15.14
CA GLU A 48 -34.12 0.47 -16.06
C GLU A 48 -34.07 1.66 -17.04
N SER A 49 -35.23 2.19 -17.44
CA SER A 49 -35.35 3.39 -18.27
C SER A 49 -34.80 4.63 -17.57
N VAL A 50 -35.11 4.79 -16.28
CA VAL A 50 -34.64 5.92 -15.44
C VAL A 50 -33.12 5.92 -15.38
N VAL A 51 -32.51 4.77 -15.08
CA VAL A 51 -31.04 4.65 -15.03
C VAL A 51 -30.40 4.97 -16.39
N LYS A 52 -31.00 4.53 -17.50
CA LYS A 52 -30.50 4.85 -18.85
C LYS A 52 -30.60 6.34 -19.18
N GLU A 53 -31.70 7.00 -18.80
CA GLU A 53 -31.89 8.43 -19.04
C GLU A 53 -30.92 9.28 -18.20
N ILE A 54 -30.63 8.87 -16.95
CA ILE A 54 -29.60 9.50 -16.11
C ILE A 54 -28.22 9.38 -16.76
N ILE A 55 -27.83 8.18 -17.21
CA ILE A 55 -26.53 7.94 -17.85
C ILE A 55 -26.40 8.74 -19.16
N ALA A 56 -27.50 8.91 -19.89
CA ALA A 56 -27.53 9.73 -21.11
C ALA A 56 -27.47 11.25 -20.83
N GLY A 57 -27.61 11.67 -19.55
CA GLY A 57 -27.66 13.08 -19.16
C GLY A 57 -28.99 13.76 -19.49
N ASN A 58 -30.05 12.99 -19.75
CA ASN A 58 -31.37 13.53 -20.09
C ASN A 58 -32.17 13.95 -18.85
N ILE A 59 -31.90 13.30 -17.71
CA ILE A 59 -32.53 13.61 -16.42
C ILE A 59 -31.45 13.61 -15.33
N GLU A 60 -31.62 14.48 -14.34
CA GLU A 60 -30.79 14.49 -13.13
C GLU A 60 -31.31 13.45 -12.12
N PRO A 61 -30.44 12.73 -11.40
CA PRO A 61 -30.87 11.79 -10.37
C PRO A 61 -31.58 12.53 -9.23
N VAL A 62 -32.75 12.06 -8.85
CA VAL A 62 -33.60 12.65 -7.80
C VAL A 62 -33.01 12.41 -6.40
N GLY A 63 -32.23 11.34 -6.23
CA GLY A 63 -31.59 11.01 -4.95
C GLY A 63 -30.34 10.14 -5.09
N GLU A 64 -29.71 9.86 -3.95
CA GLU A 64 -28.45 9.09 -3.89
C GLU A 64 -28.57 7.67 -4.45
N GLY A 65 -29.74 7.04 -4.33
CA GLY A 65 -29.97 5.69 -4.88
C GLY A 65 -29.94 5.65 -6.41
N GLU A 66 -30.59 6.61 -7.07
CA GLU A 66 -30.57 6.72 -8.53
C GLU A 66 -29.17 7.04 -9.05
N ARG A 67 -28.46 7.97 -8.38
CA ARG A 67 -27.06 8.29 -8.68
C ARG A 67 -26.18 7.05 -8.55
N TYR A 68 -26.32 6.31 -7.45
CA TYR A 68 -25.58 5.08 -7.20
C TYR A 68 -25.76 4.04 -8.30
N HIS A 69 -26.99 3.78 -8.74
CA HIS A 69 -27.26 2.78 -9.78
C HIS A 69 -26.77 3.24 -11.17
N ALA A 70 -26.81 4.54 -11.45
CA ALA A 70 -26.21 5.11 -12.66
C ALA A 70 -24.67 4.93 -12.64
N GLU A 71 -24.01 5.31 -11.55
CA GLU A 71 -22.56 5.13 -11.38
C GLU A 71 -22.16 3.65 -11.44
N LYS A 72 -22.91 2.76 -10.77
CA LYS A 72 -22.72 1.30 -10.80
C LYS A 72 -22.69 0.78 -12.24
N ARG A 73 -23.66 1.20 -13.07
CA ARG A 73 -23.77 0.75 -14.46
C ARG A 73 -22.66 1.35 -15.34
N MET A 74 -22.32 2.61 -15.13
CA MET A 74 -21.22 3.27 -15.85
C MET A 74 -19.84 2.70 -15.47
N SER A 75 -19.68 2.24 -14.23
CA SER A 75 -18.40 1.73 -13.72
C SER A 75 -17.92 0.48 -14.46
N GLY A 76 -18.85 -0.36 -14.95
CA GLY A 76 -18.50 -1.64 -15.57
C GLY A 76 -17.97 -2.71 -14.59
N TYR A 77 -18.17 -2.54 -13.28
CA TYR A 77 -17.87 -3.57 -12.27
C TYR A 77 -19.07 -4.45 -11.91
N GLY A 78 -20.26 -4.14 -12.44
CA GLY A 78 -21.48 -4.92 -12.22
C GLY A 78 -21.80 -5.10 -10.73
N ARG A 79 -22.07 -6.34 -10.31
CA ARG A 79 -22.37 -6.67 -8.91
C ARG A 79 -21.19 -6.58 -7.96
N LEU A 80 -19.97 -6.40 -8.48
CA LEU A 80 -18.79 -6.13 -7.64
C LEU A 80 -18.72 -4.65 -7.22
N TYR A 81 -19.51 -3.76 -7.83
CA TYR A 81 -19.45 -2.32 -7.57
C TYR A 81 -19.53 -1.92 -6.08
N PRO A 82 -20.42 -2.50 -5.25
CA PRO A 82 -20.39 -2.27 -3.79
C PRO A 82 -19.01 -2.52 -3.18
N LEU A 83 -18.35 -3.60 -3.57
CA LEU A 83 -17.03 -3.97 -3.05
C LEU A 83 -15.91 -3.04 -3.56
N ILE A 84 -16.10 -2.47 -4.75
CA ILE A 84 -15.16 -1.53 -5.37
C ILE A 84 -15.20 -0.17 -4.66
N ILE A 85 -16.39 0.36 -4.35
CA ILE A 85 -16.50 1.68 -3.70
C ILE A 85 -16.18 1.65 -2.20
N ASP A 86 -16.21 0.48 -1.57
CA ASP A 86 -15.95 0.36 -0.14
C ASP A 86 -14.46 0.48 0.18
N GLY A 87 -14.04 1.63 0.72
CA GLY A 87 -12.65 1.91 1.11
C GLY A 87 -12.05 0.95 2.16
N HIS A 88 -12.86 0.12 2.83
CA HIS A 88 -12.34 -0.92 3.73
C HIS A 88 -11.91 -2.21 3.01
N ILE A 89 -12.35 -2.43 1.77
CA ILE A 89 -11.93 -3.60 0.98
C ILE A 89 -10.63 -3.28 0.26
N GLU A 90 -9.62 -4.13 0.49
CA GLU A 90 -8.29 -4.04 -0.12
C GLU A 90 -8.18 -4.92 -1.36
N GLU A 91 -8.72 -6.14 -1.28
CA GLU A 91 -8.68 -7.13 -2.37
C GLU A 91 -10.02 -7.85 -2.50
N ILE A 92 -10.37 -8.22 -3.73
CA ILE A 92 -11.57 -8.98 -4.09
C ILE A 92 -11.11 -10.19 -4.90
N ALA A 93 -11.56 -11.38 -4.54
CA ALA A 93 -11.28 -12.60 -5.28
C ALA A 93 -12.57 -13.37 -5.58
N PHE A 94 -12.61 -13.97 -6.76
CA PHE A 94 -13.64 -14.89 -7.17
C PHE A 94 -13.00 -16.09 -7.86
N GLU A 95 -13.16 -17.27 -7.28
CA GLU A 95 -12.48 -18.50 -7.71
C GLU A 95 -13.28 -19.31 -8.75
N GLY A 96 -14.48 -18.85 -9.11
CA GLY A 96 -15.33 -19.42 -10.15
C GLY A 96 -16.76 -19.73 -9.71
N PRO A 97 -17.67 -19.96 -10.68
CA PRO A 97 -19.06 -20.34 -10.45
C PRO A 97 -19.24 -21.45 -9.41
N GLY A 98 -20.27 -21.29 -8.56
CA GLY A 98 -20.55 -22.19 -7.44
C GLY A 98 -19.81 -21.85 -6.14
N ARG A 99 -18.81 -20.95 -6.18
CA ARG A 99 -18.16 -20.36 -5.01
C ARG A 99 -18.70 -18.95 -4.74
N GLY A 100 -18.48 -18.47 -3.51
CA GLY A 100 -18.75 -17.07 -3.15
C GLY A 100 -17.63 -16.15 -3.62
N VAL A 101 -17.92 -14.85 -3.63
CA VAL A 101 -16.87 -13.81 -3.70
C VAL A 101 -16.24 -13.71 -2.31
N SER A 102 -14.91 -13.54 -2.26
CA SER A 102 -14.18 -13.34 -1.01
C SER A 102 -13.39 -12.03 -1.07
N VAL A 103 -13.15 -11.41 0.09
CA VAL A 103 -12.43 -10.13 0.18
C VAL A 103 -11.39 -10.13 1.29
N ILE A 104 -10.37 -9.26 1.14
CA ILE A 104 -9.53 -8.81 2.25
C ILE A 104 -10.12 -7.48 2.74
N HIS A 105 -10.46 -7.42 4.04
CA HIS A 105 -11.14 -6.27 4.64
C HIS A 105 -10.28 -5.67 5.76
N SER A 106 -10.07 -4.35 5.77
CA SER A 106 -9.15 -3.66 6.68
C SER A 106 -9.55 -3.74 8.16
N LEU A 107 -10.86 -3.77 8.46
CA LEU A 107 -11.37 -4.04 9.82
C LEU A 107 -11.14 -5.49 10.30
N VAL A 108 -10.84 -6.42 9.40
CA VAL A 108 -10.59 -7.84 9.71
C VAL A 108 -9.31 -8.28 8.97
N PRO A 109 -8.16 -7.67 9.30
CA PRO A 109 -7.00 -7.72 8.45
C PRO A 109 -6.37 -9.11 8.43
N GLY A 110 -5.85 -9.50 7.26
CA GLY A 110 -4.96 -10.65 7.10
C GLY A 110 -5.64 -12.01 6.96
N ARG A 111 -6.93 -12.03 6.63
CA ARG A 111 -7.63 -13.23 6.16
C ARG A 111 -8.62 -12.87 5.05
N TRP A 112 -8.90 -13.85 4.20
CA TRP A 112 -10.04 -13.79 3.29
C TRP A 112 -11.32 -14.01 4.07
N ILE A 113 -12.34 -13.20 3.80
CA ILE A 113 -13.69 -13.35 4.35
C ILE A 113 -14.67 -13.54 3.20
N ASP A 114 -15.68 -14.39 3.41
CA ASP A 114 -16.71 -14.62 2.40
C ASP A 114 -17.69 -13.45 2.36
N VAL A 115 -18.05 -13.06 1.15
CA VAL A 115 -19.11 -12.09 0.88
C VAL A 115 -20.39 -12.85 0.54
N ASP A 116 -21.54 -12.36 0.99
CA ASP A 116 -22.86 -12.84 0.56
C ASP A 116 -23.18 -12.39 -0.89
N LEU A 117 -22.31 -12.79 -1.81
CA LEU A 117 -22.39 -12.51 -3.23
C LEU A 117 -21.92 -13.76 -4.00
N LYS A 118 -22.83 -14.29 -4.82
CA LYS A 118 -22.54 -15.40 -5.75
C LYS A 118 -22.76 -14.93 -7.18
N LEU A 119 -21.88 -15.38 -8.07
CA LEU A 119 -21.93 -15.09 -9.50
C LEU A 119 -22.22 -16.37 -10.28
N GLY A 120 -23.15 -16.30 -11.23
CA GLY A 120 -23.41 -17.38 -12.18
C GLY A 120 -22.31 -17.48 -13.24
N GLU A 121 -22.33 -18.53 -14.06
CA GLU A 121 -21.33 -18.74 -15.11
C GLU A 121 -21.33 -17.63 -16.17
N ASP A 122 -22.50 -17.25 -16.69
CA ASP A 122 -22.62 -16.17 -17.67
C ASP A 122 -22.20 -14.80 -17.09
N GLU A 123 -22.56 -14.54 -15.84
CA GLU A 123 -22.19 -13.31 -15.14
C GLU A 123 -20.68 -13.24 -14.90
N ALA A 124 -20.06 -14.33 -14.44
CA ALA A 124 -18.62 -14.42 -14.25
C ALA A 124 -17.86 -14.21 -15.56
N ASN A 125 -18.33 -14.81 -16.66
CA ASN A 125 -17.74 -14.64 -17.99
C ASN A 125 -17.86 -13.19 -18.48
N SER A 126 -19.02 -12.56 -18.29
CA SER A 126 -19.24 -11.15 -18.65
C SER A 126 -18.35 -10.22 -17.84
N LEU A 127 -18.26 -10.42 -16.52
CA LEU A 127 -17.39 -9.64 -15.64
C LEU A 127 -15.91 -9.84 -16.00
N ALA A 128 -15.47 -11.06 -16.29
CA ALA A 128 -14.10 -11.34 -16.73
C ALA A 128 -13.73 -10.54 -17.99
N LEU A 129 -14.62 -10.52 -19.00
CA LEU A 129 -14.43 -9.72 -20.22
C LEU A 129 -14.41 -8.21 -19.93
N GLN A 130 -15.29 -7.73 -19.04
CA GLN A 130 -15.33 -6.31 -18.65
C GLN A 130 -14.05 -5.90 -17.92
N LEU A 131 -13.61 -6.69 -16.95
CA LEU A 131 -12.40 -6.45 -16.17
C LEU A 131 -11.15 -6.44 -17.06
N ALA A 132 -11.03 -7.41 -17.99
CA ALA A 132 -9.95 -7.42 -18.97
C ALA A 132 -9.96 -6.16 -19.85
N ARG A 133 -11.14 -5.76 -20.34
CA ARG A 133 -11.28 -4.53 -21.14
C ARG A 133 -10.88 -3.29 -20.34
N LYS A 134 -11.30 -3.18 -19.08
CA LYS A 134 -10.92 -2.07 -18.19
C LYS A 134 -9.42 -2.03 -17.96
N ALA A 135 -8.77 -3.19 -17.93
CA ALA A 135 -7.30 -3.32 -17.88
C ALA A 135 -6.59 -3.08 -19.24
N GLY A 136 -7.33 -2.67 -20.28
CA GLY A 136 -6.78 -2.47 -21.63
C GLY A 136 -6.36 -3.78 -22.31
N ARG A 137 -6.92 -4.92 -21.89
CA ARG A 137 -6.58 -6.26 -22.39
C ARG A 137 -7.71 -6.88 -23.20
N SER A 138 -7.32 -7.71 -24.18
CA SER A 138 -8.21 -8.65 -24.83
C SER A 138 -8.23 -9.98 -24.07
N LEU A 139 -9.41 -10.61 -24.01
CA LEU A 139 -9.61 -11.90 -23.37
C LEU A 139 -10.46 -12.78 -24.29
N SER A 140 -10.03 -14.01 -24.54
CA SER A 140 -10.70 -14.95 -25.45
C SER A 140 -10.39 -16.40 -25.05
N LEU A 141 -10.98 -17.39 -25.74
CA LEU A 141 -10.60 -18.79 -25.54
C LEU A 141 -9.14 -19.07 -25.96
N ALA A 142 -8.64 -18.38 -26.99
CA ALA A 142 -7.25 -18.51 -27.44
C ALA A 142 -6.25 -17.79 -26.50
N GLN A 143 -6.71 -16.74 -25.80
CA GLN A 143 -5.93 -16.00 -24.81
C GLN A 143 -6.75 -15.89 -23.52
N PRO A 144 -6.79 -16.95 -22.70
CA PRO A 144 -7.69 -17.04 -21.55
C PRO A 144 -7.16 -16.35 -20.30
N LEU A 145 -6.03 -15.64 -20.39
CA LEU A 145 -5.39 -14.91 -19.29
C LEU A 145 -5.28 -13.43 -19.64
N ALA A 146 -5.68 -12.56 -18.72
CA ALA A 146 -5.47 -11.13 -18.82
C ALA A 146 -5.02 -10.55 -17.48
N GLU A 147 -3.99 -9.71 -17.51
CA GLU A 147 -3.50 -8.96 -16.36
C GLU A 147 -3.20 -7.51 -16.74
N GLY A 148 -3.57 -6.58 -15.88
CA GLY A 148 -3.27 -5.16 -16.06
C GLY A 148 -3.89 -4.26 -15.00
N LEU A 149 -3.86 -2.97 -15.28
CA LEU A 149 -4.38 -1.91 -14.41
C LEU A 149 -5.63 -1.30 -15.03
N THR A 150 -6.68 -1.14 -14.25
CA THR A 150 -7.86 -0.41 -14.71
C THR A 150 -7.58 1.10 -14.78
N GLY A 151 -8.46 1.87 -15.41
CA GLY A 151 -8.36 3.34 -15.45
C GLY A 151 -8.37 3.99 -14.06
N GLU A 152 -8.95 3.30 -13.08
CA GLU A 152 -8.98 3.67 -11.66
C GLU A 152 -7.69 3.27 -10.90
N GLY A 153 -6.76 2.55 -11.55
CA GLY A 153 -5.49 2.09 -10.99
C GLY A 153 -5.55 0.73 -10.29
N HIS A 154 -6.71 0.07 -10.23
CA HIS A 154 -6.81 -1.25 -9.61
C HIS A 154 -6.09 -2.31 -10.45
N ARG A 155 -5.32 -3.20 -9.82
CA ARG A 155 -4.70 -4.34 -10.49
C ARG A 155 -5.71 -5.46 -10.62
N VAL A 156 -5.84 -5.98 -11.83
CA VAL A 156 -6.77 -7.07 -12.14
C VAL A 156 -5.99 -8.20 -12.78
N ALA A 157 -6.21 -9.41 -12.27
CA ALA A 157 -5.82 -10.66 -12.91
C ALA A 157 -7.08 -11.47 -13.18
N VAL A 158 -7.27 -11.95 -14.41
CA VAL A 158 -8.47 -12.64 -14.87
C VAL A 158 -8.09 -13.92 -15.60
N THR A 159 -8.85 -14.98 -15.35
CA THR A 159 -8.90 -16.18 -16.18
C THR A 159 -10.27 -16.33 -16.83
N PHE A 160 -10.31 -16.81 -18.07
CA PHE A 160 -11.54 -16.94 -18.85
C PHE A 160 -11.95 -18.39 -19.07
N SER A 161 -13.24 -18.65 -18.87
CA SER A 161 -13.87 -19.94 -19.12
C SER A 161 -13.18 -21.07 -18.34
N ARG A 162 -13.23 -22.29 -18.90
CA ARG A 162 -12.72 -23.52 -18.27
C ARG A 162 -11.38 -24.00 -18.84
N GLU A 163 -10.79 -23.25 -19.76
CA GLU A 163 -9.53 -23.61 -20.43
C GLU A 163 -8.37 -23.75 -19.44
N VAL A 164 -8.26 -22.80 -18.51
CA VAL A 164 -7.17 -22.72 -17.51
C VAL A 164 -7.67 -22.62 -16.07
N SER A 165 -9.00 -22.57 -15.87
CA SER A 165 -9.64 -22.53 -14.55
C SER A 165 -10.74 -23.57 -14.44
N ARG A 166 -10.55 -24.56 -13.56
CA ARG A 166 -11.44 -25.72 -13.44
C ARG A 166 -12.91 -25.36 -13.19
N PHE A 167 -13.17 -24.28 -12.45
CA PHE A 167 -14.51 -23.91 -12.02
C PHE A 167 -15.20 -22.91 -12.96
N GLY A 168 -14.52 -22.44 -14.00
CA GLY A 168 -14.97 -21.35 -14.89
C GLY A 168 -14.16 -20.08 -14.66
N SER A 169 -14.60 -18.97 -15.26
CA SER A 169 -13.88 -17.68 -15.16
C SER A 169 -13.65 -17.28 -13.70
N SER A 170 -12.43 -16.84 -13.41
CA SER A 170 -12.00 -16.40 -12.08
C SER A 170 -11.26 -15.07 -12.19
N PHE A 171 -11.22 -14.30 -11.10
CA PHE A 171 -10.49 -13.04 -11.08
C PHE A 171 -10.07 -12.63 -9.68
N VAL A 172 -9.01 -11.83 -9.63
CA VAL A 172 -8.54 -11.12 -8.43
C VAL A 172 -8.40 -9.65 -8.77
N ILE A 173 -8.96 -8.79 -7.94
CA ILE A 173 -8.84 -7.33 -8.03
C ILE A 173 -8.13 -6.87 -6.77
N ARG A 174 -6.96 -6.25 -6.93
CA ARG A 174 -6.25 -5.57 -5.84
C ARG A 174 -6.49 -4.08 -6.00
N LYS A 175 -7.16 -3.48 -5.04
CA LYS A 175 -7.62 -2.10 -5.16
C LYS A 175 -6.47 -1.15 -4.92
N TYR A 176 -6.27 -0.22 -5.85
CA TYR A 176 -5.51 0.99 -5.58
C TYR A 176 -6.03 1.72 -4.33
N PRO A 177 -5.19 2.00 -3.34
CA PRO A 177 -5.62 2.64 -2.09
C PRO A 177 -6.25 4.03 -2.34
N GLU A 178 -7.40 4.27 -1.71
CA GLU A 178 -8.07 5.57 -1.79
C GLU A 178 -7.31 6.64 -0.99
N LYS A 179 -6.81 6.26 0.19
CA LYS A 179 -6.08 7.14 1.11
C LYS A 179 -4.74 6.52 1.51
N PRO A 180 -3.65 7.29 1.50
CA PRO A 180 -2.38 6.79 1.96
C PRO A 180 -2.35 6.66 3.48
N VAL A 181 -1.74 5.58 3.97
CA VAL A 181 -1.41 5.39 5.39
C VAL A 181 -0.27 6.35 5.76
N THR A 182 -0.47 7.12 6.82
CA THR A 182 0.53 8.09 7.31
C THR A 182 1.45 7.47 8.34
N MET A 183 2.59 8.13 8.62
CA MET A 183 3.47 7.69 9.70
C MET A 183 2.77 7.73 11.07
N ALA A 184 1.89 8.70 11.29
CA ALA A 184 1.10 8.80 12.52
C ALA A 184 0.11 7.62 12.68
N ASP A 185 -0.45 7.10 11.58
CA ASP A 185 -1.29 5.90 11.63
C ASP A 185 -0.49 4.65 12.02
N LEU A 186 0.75 4.53 11.54
CA LEU A 186 1.65 3.43 11.90
C LEU A 186 2.08 3.50 13.38
N VAL A 187 2.30 4.71 13.90
CA VAL A 187 2.52 4.94 15.34
C VAL A 187 1.27 4.59 16.15
N ALA A 188 0.09 5.05 15.73
CA ALA A 188 -1.18 4.77 16.40
C ALA A 188 -1.49 3.25 16.48
N SER A 189 -1.20 2.53 15.39
CA SER A 189 -1.36 1.07 15.30
C SER A 189 -0.20 0.28 15.91
N ARG A 190 0.77 0.97 16.53
CA ARG A 190 1.97 0.40 17.17
C ARG A 190 2.79 -0.47 16.24
N VAL A 191 2.80 -0.17 14.94
CA VAL A 191 3.70 -0.84 13.99
C VAL A 191 5.16 -0.49 14.31
N LEU A 192 5.40 0.73 14.75
CA LEU A 192 6.68 1.22 15.26
C LEU A 192 6.41 2.23 16.39
N THR A 193 7.41 2.45 17.24
CA THR A 193 7.32 3.45 18.30
C THR A 193 7.45 4.87 17.73
N PRO A 194 6.97 5.90 18.46
CA PRO A 194 7.20 7.30 18.08
C PRO A 194 8.67 7.65 17.87
N LEU A 195 9.57 7.09 18.69
CA LEU A 195 11.02 7.31 18.57
C LEU A 195 11.62 6.63 17.34
N GLN A 196 11.22 5.40 17.01
CA GLN A 196 11.61 4.77 15.74
C GLN A 196 11.14 5.61 14.55
N ALA A 197 9.91 6.13 14.60
CA ALA A 197 9.37 6.96 13.53
C ALA A 197 10.10 8.31 13.41
N ALA A 198 10.44 8.95 14.53
CA ALA A 198 11.21 10.19 14.57
C ALA A 198 12.64 9.99 14.04
N TYR A 199 13.30 8.89 14.41
CA TYR A 199 14.60 8.49 13.87
C TYR A 199 14.54 8.34 12.36
N LEU A 200 13.57 7.58 11.84
CA LEU A 200 13.42 7.38 10.39
C LEU A 200 13.07 8.70 9.67
N TRP A 201 12.32 9.58 10.32
CA TRP A 201 12.04 10.91 9.79
C TRP A 201 13.33 11.72 9.59
N LEU A 202 14.27 11.69 10.53
CA LEU A 202 15.56 12.37 10.37
C LEU A 202 16.39 11.78 9.22
N LEU A 203 16.34 10.46 9.02
CA LEU A 203 16.99 9.83 7.86
C LEU A 203 16.34 10.23 6.53
N VAL A 204 15.01 10.36 6.50
CA VAL A 204 14.27 10.86 5.33
C VAL A 204 14.59 12.33 5.05
N GLU A 205 14.70 13.16 6.08
CA GLU A 205 15.03 14.56 5.86
C GLU A 205 16.45 14.77 5.32
N SER A 206 17.39 13.92 5.76
CA SER A 206 18.79 13.94 5.35
C SER A 206 19.10 13.15 4.08
N GLN A 207 18.07 12.78 3.30
CA GLN A 207 18.21 12.11 2.00
C GLN A 207 19.01 10.79 2.08
N GLN A 208 18.83 10.02 3.15
CA GLN A 208 19.49 8.72 3.31
C GLN A 208 18.85 7.64 2.42
N PHE A 209 19.62 6.58 2.10
CA PHE A 209 19.09 5.43 1.38
C PHE A 209 18.47 4.42 2.37
N ILE A 210 17.14 4.28 2.36
CA ILE A 210 16.39 3.41 3.28
C ILE A 210 15.84 2.19 2.55
N VAL A 211 16.11 0.99 3.09
CA VAL A 211 15.59 -0.28 2.57
C VAL A 211 14.58 -0.85 3.56
N VAL A 212 13.34 -1.02 3.14
CA VAL A 212 12.29 -1.66 3.95
C VAL A 212 12.19 -3.14 3.57
N SER A 213 12.30 -4.04 4.53
CA SER A 213 12.36 -5.48 4.29
C SER A 213 11.41 -6.29 5.17
N GLY A 214 11.13 -7.52 4.75
CA GLY A 214 10.22 -8.45 5.41
C GLY A 214 9.42 -9.36 4.47
N PRO A 215 8.68 -10.33 5.02
CA PRO A 215 7.94 -11.31 4.25
C PRO A 215 6.79 -10.69 3.46
N MET A 216 6.18 -11.46 2.54
CA MET A 216 4.97 -11.04 1.84
C MET A 216 3.85 -10.71 2.83
N GLY A 217 3.11 -9.62 2.57
CA GLY A 217 1.99 -9.18 3.42
C GLY A 217 2.40 -8.53 4.76
N SER A 218 3.70 -8.32 5.03
CA SER A 218 4.17 -7.65 6.25
C SER A 218 3.89 -6.15 6.30
N GLY A 219 3.51 -5.53 5.17
CA GLY A 219 3.24 -4.10 5.07
C GLY A 219 4.43 -3.24 4.62
N LYS A 220 5.41 -3.83 3.90
CA LYS A 220 6.60 -3.09 3.42
C LYS A 220 6.24 -1.84 2.61
N THR A 221 5.41 -1.98 1.57
CA THR A 221 5.00 -0.85 0.74
C THR A 221 4.24 0.19 1.55
N THR A 222 3.45 -0.24 2.54
CA THR A 222 2.74 0.66 3.46
C THR A 222 3.72 1.50 4.29
N LEU A 223 4.77 0.89 4.87
CA LEU A 223 5.79 1.65 5.60
C LEU A 223 6.62 2.53 4.64
N LEU A 224 6.97 2.03 3.46
CA LEU A 224 7.68 2.80 2.43
C LEU A 224 6.89 4.06 2.05
N GLN A 225 5.58 3.94 1.84
CA GLN A 225 4.70 5.07 1.57
C GLN A 225 4.62 6.03 2.76
N ALA A 226 4.54 5.54 3.99
CA ALA A 226 4.54 6.39 5.18
C ALA A 226 5.86 7.17 5.34
N LEU A 227 7.00 6.54 5.02
CA LEU A 227 8.32 7.19 4.97
C LEU A 227 8.37 8.25 3.86
N ALA A 228 7.88 7.92 2.66
CA ALA A 228 7.75 8.87 1.56
C ALA A 228 6.86 10.07 1.91
N GLY A 229 5.84 9.84 2.74
CA GLY A 229 4.97 10.88 3.26
C GLY A 229 5.66 11.87 4.22
N LEU A 230 6.85 11.54 4.74
CA LEU A 230 7.68 12.41 5.59
C LEU A 230 8.65 13.29 4.79
N ILE A 231 8.81 13.04 3.49
CA ILE A 231 9.68 13.84 2.62
C ILE A 231 9.24 15.32 2.67
N PRO A 232 10.17 16.29 2.75
CA PRO A 232 9.84 17.70 2.67
C PRO A 232 8.91 18.02 1.49
N PRO A 233 7.80 18.76 1.70
CA PRO A 233 6.76 18.91 0.67
C PRO A 233 7.19 19.74 -0.54
N PHE A 234 8.31 20.45 -0.45
CA PHE A 234 8.92 21.21 -1.54
C PHE A 234 9.95 20.40 -2.35
N TYR A 235 10.23 19.15 -1.97
CA TYR A 235 11.05 18.23 -2.75
C TYR A 235 10.26 17.55 -3.85
N ARG A 236 10.89 17.37 -5.01
CA ARG A 236 10.39 16.57 -6.11
C ARG A 236 10.67 15.09 -5.83
N VAL A 237 9.61 14.30 -5.91
CA VAL A 237 9.65 12.85 -5.64
C VAL A 237 9.29 12.10 -6.92
N ILE A 238 10.02 11.04 -7.22
CA ILE A 238 9.68 10.12 -8.30
C ILE A 238 9.47 8.73 -7.69
N THR A 239 8.30 8.14 -7.92
CA THR A 239 8.06 6.73 -7.61
C THR A 239 8.15 5.90 -8.88
N ILE A 240 8.72 4.70 -8.79
CA ILE A 240 8.89 3.77 -9.90
C ILE A 240 8.41 2.40 -9.44
N GLU A 241 7.36 1.88 -10.06
CA GLU A 241 6.65 0.69 -9.57
C GLU A 241 6.25 -0.24 -10.71
N ASP A 242 6.23 -1.55 -10.47
CA ASP A 242 5.61 -2.50 -11.41
C ASP A 242 4.08 -2.43 -11.39
N THR A 243 3.54 -2.17 -10.21
CA THR A 243 2.12 -1.96 -9.96
C THR A 243 2.02 -0.74 -9.07
N PRO A 244 1.21 0.28 -9.41
CA PRO A 244 1.04 1.44 -8.57
C PRO A 244 0.41 1.02 -7.24
N GLU A 245 1.16 1.18 -6.16
CA GLU A 245 0.70 0.95 -4.78
C GLU A 245 0.90 2.21 -3.93
N ILE A 246 1.91 3.03 -4.25
CA ILE A 246 2.27 4.23 -3.51
C ILE A 246 1.39 5.40 -3.93
N ARG A 247 0.79 6.07 -2.93
CA ARG A 247 0.05 7.31 -3.09
C ARG A 247 0.63 8.40 -2.19
N LEU A 248 0.97 9.55 -2.76
CA LEU A 248 1.55 10.68 -2.03
C LEU A 248 0.70 11.95 -2.16
N TYR A 249 0.69 12.77 -1.11
CA TYR A 249 0.11 14.13 -1.13
C TYR A 249 1.06 15.20 -1.70
N ASN A 250 2.31 14.83 -1.97
CA ASN A 250 3.32 15.75 -2.51
C ASN A 250 2.89 16.24 -3.91
N ARG A 251 2.84 17.56 -4.10
CA ARG A 251 2.44 18.20 -5.37
C ARG A 251 3.48 18.03 -6.48
N HIS A 252 4.74 17.79 -6.11
CA HIS A 252 5.87 17.61 -7.01
C HIS A 252 6.20 16.12 -7.16
N TRP A 253 5.19 15.27 -7.33
CA TRP A 253 5.32 13.83 -7.45
C TRP A 253 5.12 13.36 -8.91
N ASP A 254 6.12 12.68 -9.47
CA ASP A 254 5.97 11.89 -10.69
C ASP A 254 5.78 10.40 -10.31
N SER A 255 4.66 9.79 -10.71
CA SER A 255 4.43 8.35 -10.58
C SER A 255 4.73 7.66 -11.91
N LEU A 256 5.76 6.82 -11.93
CA LEU A 256 6.19 6.04 -13.11
C LEU A 256 5.88 4.56 -12.88
N VAL A 257 5.29 3.92 -13.88
CA VAL A 257 4.89 2.50 -13.82
C VAL A 257 5.49 1.75 -15.00
N THR A 258 5.97 0.52 -14.77
CA THR A 258 6.52 -0.33 -15.84
C THR A 258 5.46 -0.69 -16.87
N ARG A 259 5.93 -0.98 -18.09
CA ARG A 259 5.12 -1.51 -19.18
C ARG A 259 5.69 -2.86 -19.58
N PRO A 260 5.11 -3.98 -19.10
CA PRO A 260 5.57 -5.30 -19.50
C PRO A 260 5.32 -5.54 -21.00
N PRO A 261 6.06 -6.46 -21.64
CA PRO A 261 5.85 -6.81 -23.03
C PRO A 261 4.49 -7.50 -23.20
N LEU A 262 3.82 -7.21 -24.31
CA LEU A 262 2.45 -7.68 -24.55
C LEU A 262 2.43 -8.63 -25.75
N PRO A 263 1.89 -9.85 -25.60
CA PRO A 263 1.80 -10.80 -26.70
C PRO A 263 1.04 -10.19 -27.89
N GLY A 264 1.71 -10.09 -29.04
CA GLY A 264 1.12 -9.57 -30.28
C GLY A 264 1.16 -8.05 -30.45
N GLU A 265 1.69 -7.29 -29.49
CA GLU A 265 1.93 -5.85 -29.66
C GLU A 265 3.39 -5.54 -29.99
N SER A 266 3.62 -4.55 -30.86
CA SER A 266 4.96 -4.08 -31.24
C SER A 266 5.52 -2.99 -30.31
N MET A 267 4.92 -2.79 -29.13
CA MET A 267 5.37 -1.77 -28.19
C MET A 267 6.62 -2.23 -27.44
N VAL A 268 7.56 -1.31 -27.23
CA VAL A 268 8.80 -1.58 -26.50
C VAL A 268 8.50 -1.81 -25.01
N GLU A 269 9.08 -2.84 -24.42
CA GLU A 269 9.07 -3.06 -22.97
C GLU A 269 9.70 -1.86 -22.24
N VAL A 270 9.11 -1.45 -21.12
CA VAL A 270 9.67 -0.41 -20.25
C VAL A 270 9.75 -0.98 -18.85
N ASP A 271 10.95 -1.39 -18.44
CA ASP A 271 11.22 -1.99 -17.13
C ASP A 271 11.60 -0.93 -16.07
N LEU A 272 11.78 -1.39 -14.83
CA LEU A 272 12.21 -0.53 -13.71
C LEU A 272 13.55 0.14 -14.01
N GLU A 273 14.48 -0.56 -14.67
CA GLU A 273 15.81 -0.04 -15.00
C GLU A 273 15.72 1.15 -15.98
N ALA A 274 14.90 1.05 -17.03
CA ALA A 274 14.68 2.10 -18.00
C ALA A 274 14.03 3.35 -17.36
N LEU A 275 13.01 3.16 -16.52
CA LEU A 275 12.36 4.24 -15.79
C LEU A 275 13.31 4.94 -14.81
N LEU A 276 14.17 4.18 -14.15
CA LEU A 276 15.14 4.72 -13.20
C LEU A 276 16.22 5.55 -13.90
N ARG A 277 16.73 5.10 -15.05
CA ARG A 277 17.63 5.92 -15.90
C ARG A 277 16.95 7.21 -16.37
N PHE A 278 15.66 7.15 -16.67
CA PHE A 278 14.87 8.32 -17.03
C PHE A 278 14.68 9.28 -15.85
N ALA A 279 14.40 8.76 -14.65
CA ALA A 279 14.19 9.53 -13.43
C ALA A 279 15.44 10.34 -13.03
N LEU A 280 16.64 9.79 -13.20
CA LEU A 280 17.91 10.47 -12.91
C LEU A 280 18.11 11.79 -13.69
N ARG A 281 17.36 12.02 -14.77
CA ARG A 281 17.43 13.25 -15.58
C ARG A 281 16.38 14.30 -15.20
N ARG A 282 15.57 14.03 -14.17
CA ARG A 282 14.40 14.86 -13.81
C ARG A 282 14.61 15.72 -12.58
N ARG A 283 15.85 15.85 -12.09
CA ARG A 283 16.21 16.65 -10.91
C ARG A 283 15.28 16.32 -9.73
N ALA A 284 15.19 15.03 -9.42
CA ALA A 284 14.43 14.57 -8.27
C ALA A 284 15.30 14.67 -7.02
N GLU A 285 14.77 15.22 -5.94
CA GLU A 285 15.44 15.13 -4.64
C GLU A 285 15.26 13.74 -4.02
N TYR A 286 14.20 13.01 -4.42
CA TYR A 286 13.91 11.66 -3.98
C TYR A 286 13.50 10.72 -5.12
N ILE A 287 14.10 9.52 -5.14
CA ILE A 287 13.71 8.43 -6.03
C ILE A 287 13.33 7.21 -5.19
N ILE A 288 12.13 6.70 -5.41
CA ILE A 288 11.56 5.59 -4.66
C ILE A 288 11.22 4.47 -5.63
N VAL A 289 11.79 3.29 -5.41
CA VAL A 289 11.43 2.09 -6.18
C VAL A 289 10.52 1.22 -5.32
N GLY A 290 9.36 0.83 -5.84
CA GLY A 290 8.36 0.08 -5.06
C GLY A 290 8.94 -1.19 -4.46
N GLU A 291 9.63 -1.99 -5.28
CA GLU A 291 10.39 -3.16 -4.84
C GLU A 291 11.57 -3.40 -5.79
N VAL A 292 12.76 -3.60 -5.23
CA VAL A 292 13.92 -4.02 -6.02
C VAL A 292 14.11 -5.53 -5.95
N ARG A 293 14.36 -6.14 -7.10
CA ARG A 293 14.56 -7.58 -7.32
C ARG A 293 15.77 -7.89 -8.18
N GLY A 294 16.32 -6.91 -8.89
CA GLY A 294 17.38 -7.10 -9.88
C GLY A 294 18.29 -5.87 -10.07
N ARG A 295 18.73 -5.69 -11.31
CA ARG A 295 19.80 -4.74 -11.68
C ARG A 295 19.45 -3.29 -11.40
N GLU A 296 18.18 -2.94 -11.35
CA GLU A 296 17.68 -1.62 -11.01
C GLU A 296 18.17 -1.15 -9.62
N ALA A 297 18.43 -2.07 -8.68
CA ALA A 297 19.01 -1.72 -7.37
C ALA A 297 20.40 -1.07 -7.49
N ARG A 298 21.21 -1.44 -8.49
CA ARG A 298 22.51 -0.80 -8.73
C ARG A 298 22.34 0.66 -9.14
N LEU A 299 21.37 0.94 -10.02
CA LEU A 299 21.08 2.31 -10.44
C LEU A 299 20.51 3.14 -9.29
N LEU A 300 19.70 2.54 -8.41
CA LEU A 300 19.18 3.23 -7.24
C LEU A 300 20.30 3.57 -6.26
N ALA A 301 21.24 2.65 -6.03
CA ALA A 301 22.43 2.93 -5.25
C ALA A 301 23.33 4.01 -5.87
N GLN A 302 23.43 4.06 -7.21
CA GLN A 302 24.12 5.16 -7.90
C GLN A 302 23.38 6.49 -7.73
N ALA A 303 22.05 6.49 -7.74
CA ALA A 303 21.25 7.66 -7.43
C ALA A 303 21.59 8.19 -6.02
N ALA A 304 21.59 7.30 -5.02
CA ALA A 304 22.00 7.61 -3.65
C ALA A 304 23.42 8.19 -3.58
N ALA A 305 24.38 7.59 -4.29
CA ALA A 305 25.76 8.07 -4.35
C ALA A 305 25.89 9.49 -4.91
N SER A 306 24.97 9.88 -5.81
CA SER A 306 24.91 11.22 -6.41
C SER A 306 24.07 12.24 -5.61
N GLY A 307 23.64 11.89 -4.40
CA GLY A 307 22.92 12.78 -3.49
C GLY A 307 21.40 12.73 -3.58
N HIS A 308 20.82 11.78 -4.31
CA HIS A 308 19.36 11.59 -4.33
C HIS A 308 18.94 10.81 -3.09
N GLY A 309 17.94 11.32 -2.36
CA GLY A 309 17.25 10.52 -1.36
C GLY A 309 16.67 9.27 -2.02
N SER A 310 16.91 8.10 -1.43
CA SER A 310 16.58 6.83 -2.08
C SER A 310 15.82 5.94 -1.13
N MET A 311 14.74 5.31 -1.59
CA MET A 311 14.03 4.31 -0.77
C MET A 311 13.53 3.16 -1.61
N THR A 312 13.49 1.97 -1.03
CA THR A 312 12.92 0.80 -1.70
C THR A 312 12.38 -0.23 -0.71
N THR A 313 11.52 -1.13 -1.19
CA THR A 313 11.30 -2.41 -0.51
C THR A 313 12.17 -3.52 -1.10
N MET A 314 12.44 -4.55 -0.28
CA MET A 314 13.07 -5.80 -0.70
C MET A 314 12.48 -6.96 0.14
N HIS A 315 12.56 -8.19 -0.36
CA HIS A 315 12.35 -9.37 0.45
C HIS A 315 13.62 -9.83 1.16
N GLY A 316 13.56 -9.98 2.47
CA GLY A 316 14.61 -10.54 3.31
C GLY A 316 14.08 -10.74 4.73
N ASP A 317 14.56 -11.78 5.41
CA ASP A 317 14.08 -12.14 6.75
C ASP A 317 14.99 -11.63 7.87
N THR A 318 16.24 -11.25 7.53
CA THR A 318 17.20 -10.58 8.41
C THR A 318 17.95 -9.47 7.66
N PRO A 319 18.58 -8.50 8.36
CA PRO A 319 19.42 -7.48 7.73
C PRO A 319 20.58 -8.07 6.90
N GLU A 320 21.26 -9.10 7.41
CA GLU A 320 22.34 -9.78 6.70
C GLU A 320 21.83 -10.48 5.44
N GLY A 321 20.61 -11.04 5.51
CA GLY A 321 19.94 -11.61 4.35
C GLY A 321 19.61 -10.58 3.27
N VAL A 322 19.28 -9.34 3.66
CA VAL A 322 19.10 -8.21 2.73
C VAL A 322 20.44 -7.83 2.09
N ILE A 323 21.49 -7.70 2.88
CA ILE A 323 22.85 -7.40 2.38
C ILE A 323 23.32 -8.47 1.40
N LEU A 324 23.15 -9.75 1.76
CA LEU A 324 23.53 -10.87 0.91
C LEU A 324 22.77 -10.85 -0.42
N ARG A 325 21.46 -10.58 -0.40
CA ARG A 325 20.64 -10.47 -1.63
C ARG A 325 21.09 -9.33 -2.52
N LEU A 326 21.46 -8.19 -1.94
CA LEU A 326 22.02 -7.07 -2.71
C LEU A 326 23.34 -7.47 -3.39
N GLN A 327 24.18 -8.28 -2.74
CA GLN A 327 25.48 -8.70 -3.29
C GLN A 327 25.40 -9.84 -4.33
N LEU A 328 24.33 -10.65 -4.32
CA LEU A 328 24.18 -11.79 -5.22
C LEU A 328 23.45 -11.43 -6.52
N GLU A 329 23.66 -12.21 -7.57
CA GLU A 329 22.85 -12.13 -8.79
C GLU A 329 21.36 -12.41 -8.46
N PRO A 330 20.41 -11.71 -9.12
CA PRO A 330 20.57 -10.84 -10.28
C PRO A 330 20.95 -9.37 -9.97
N ILE A 331 21.12 -9.01 -8.69
CA ILE A 331 21.43 -7.63 -8.27
C ILE A 331 22.92 -7.34 -8.40
N SER A 332 23.75 -8.11 -7.70
CA SER A 332 25.20 -8.04 -7.69
C SER A 332 25.73 -6.60 -7.49
N LEU A 333 25.30 -5.99 -6.39
CA LEU A 333 25.68 -4.65 -5.95
C LEU A 333 27.12 -4.65 -5.42
N PRO A 334 28.02 -3.80 -5.96
CA PRO A 334 29.37 -3.68 -5.43
C PRO A 334 29.39 -3.29 -3.93
N PRO A 335 30.25 -3.90 -3.10
CA PRO A 335 30.28 -3.68 -1.65
C PRO A 335 30.39 -2.21 -1.23
N VAL A 336 31.07 -1.38 -2.03
CA VAL A 336 31.21 0.07 -1.79
C VAL A 336 29.87 0.80 -1.71
N PHE A 337 28.82 0.29 -2.36
CA PHE A 337 27.49 0.91 -2.32
C PHE A 337 26.68 0.50 -1.08
N LEU A 338 27.07 -0.55 -0.36
CA LEU A 338 26.36 -0.96 0.86
C LEU A 338 26.48 0.11 1.94
N SER A 339 27.60 0.82 2.02
CA SER A 339 27.79 1.94 2.96
C SER A 339 26.92 3.16 2.65
N LEU A 340 26.19 3.18 1.53
CA LEU A 340 25.21 4.23 1.25
C LEU A 340 23.86 3.95 1.91
N ILE A 341 23.58 2.70 2.28
CA ILE A 341 22.34 2.31 2.94
C ILE A 341 22.38 2.88 4.37
N GLY A 342 21.55 3.91 4.58
CA GLY A 342 21.41 4.57 5.87
C GLY A 342 20.63 3.71 6.87
N ALA A 343 19.65 2.93 6.41
CA ALA A 343 18.94 2.00 7.29
C ALA A 343 18.32 0.83 6.52
N ILE A 344 18.35 -0.35 7.13
CA ILE A 344 17.52 -1.50 6.79
C ILE A 344 16.43 -1.63 7.86
N VAL A 345 15.17 -1.48 7.48
CA VAL A 345 14.02 -1.53 8.39
C VAL A 345 13.29 -2.85 8.21
N MET A 346 13.32 -3.70 9.24
CA MET A 346 12.75 -5.04 9.18
C MET A 346 11.32 -5.06 9.71
N LEU A 347 10.35 -5.47 8.88
CA LEU A 347 8.96 -5.68 9.27
C LEU A 347 8.64 -7.16 9.45
N ARG A 348 7.85 -7.45 10.47
CA ARG A 348 7.29 -8.79 10.69
C ARG A 348 5.77 -8.74 10.78
N ARG A 349 5.14 -9.73 10.16
CA ARG A 349 3.73 -10.06 10.34
C ARG A 349 3.61 -11.07 11.48
N LEU A 350 2.87 -10.72 12.52
CA LEU A 350 2.68 -11.53 13.71
C LEU A 350 1.21 -11.99 13.79
N PRO A 351 0.96 -13.27 14.15
CA PRO A 351 -0.37 -13.69 14.51
C PRO A 351 -0.81 -12.97 15.80
N GLY A 352 -2.05 -12.50 15.79
CA GLY A 352 -2.75 -11.93 16.93
C GLY A 352 -3.91 -12.82 17.37
N TYR A 353 -4.47 -12.52 18.54
CA TYR A 353 -5.59 -13.28 19.09
C TYR A 353 -6.83 -13.18 18.19
N GLY A 354 -7.62 -14.26 18.12
CA GLY A 354 -8.84 -14.30 17.29
C GLY A 354 -8.60 -14.13 15.78
N GLY A 355 -7.40 -14.49 15.30
CA GLY A 355 -7.03 -14.37 13.88
C GLY A 355 -6.69 -12.95 13.42
N ALA A 356 -6.55 -12.00 14.34
CA ALA A 356 -6.06 -10.67 14.01
C ALA A 356 -4.59 -10.73 13.55
N VAL A 357 -4.16 -9.76 12.75
CA VAL A 357 -2.75 -9.64 12.35
C VAL A 357 -2.17 -8.39 12.98
N ARG A 358 -1.03 -8.55 13.65
CA ARG A 358 -0.20 -7.43 14.10
C ARG A 358 1.01 -7.30 13.18
N ARG A 359 1.44 -6.07 12.93
CA ARG A 359 2.67 -5.77 12.20
C ARG A 359 3.59 -5.02 13.16
N ARG A 360 4.89 -5.34 13.12
CA ARG A 360 5.91 -4.70 13.94
C ARG A 360 7.17 -4.46 13.12
N VAL A 361 7.78 -3.29 13.29
CA VAL A 361 9.18 -3.06 12.96
C VAL A 361 10.01 -3.76 14.03
N VAL A 362 10.68 -4.85 13.65
CA VAL A 362 11.41 -5.72 14.59
C VAL A 362 12.86 -5.30 14.78
N SER A 363 13.45 -4.65 13.78
CA SER A 363 14.74 -4.01 13.89
C SER A 363 14.88 -2.85 12.91
N ILE A 364 15.74 -1.89 13.27
CA ILE A 364 16.26 -0.88 12.37
C ILE A 364 17.78 -0.97 12.46
N THR A 365 18.40 -1.28 11.34
CA THR A 365 19.80 -1.69 11.27
C THR A 365 20.57 -0.73 10.38
N GLU A 366 21.68 -0.18 10.88
CA GLU A 366 22.63 0.62 10.11
C GLU A 366 23.72 -0.29 9.51
N ILE A 367 24.32 0.15 8.40
CA ILE A 367 25.53 -0.49 7.87
C ILE A 367 26.73 0.39 8.23
N GLU A 368 27.59 -0.11 9.10
CA GLU A 368 28.84 0.54 9.55
C GLU A 368 30.02 -0.37 9.22
N GLY A 369 31.02 0.14 8.47
CA GLY A 369 32.21 -0.65 8.11
C GLY A 369 31.93 -1.91 7.27
N GLY A 370 30.72 -2.09 6.74
CA GLY A 370 30.27 -3.30 6.05
C GLY A 370 29.56 -4.31 6.95
N GLU A 371 29.44 -4.04 8.25
CA GLU A 371 28.70 -4.84 9.21
C GLU A 371 27.33 -4.23 9.51
N ALA A 372 26.36 -5.09 9.83
CA ALA A 372 25.01 -4.71 10.18
C ALA A 372 24.93 -4.46 11.70
N VAL A 373 24.58 -3.24 12.11
CA VAL A 373 24.50 -2.82 13.52
C VAL A 373 23.07 -2.39 13.82
N ASP A 374 22.40 -3.12 14.72
CA ASP A 374 21.04 -2.80 15.12
C ASP A 374 21.03 -1.56 16.02
N VAL A 375 20.34 -0.51 15.57
CA VAL A 375 20.05 0.69 16.37
C VAL A 375 18.82 0.44 17.22
N PHE A 376 17.81 -0.23 16.65
CA PHE A 376 16.60 -0.62 17.39
C PHE A 376 16.40 -2.12 17.28
N ALA A 377 15.99 -2.73 18.38
CA ALA A 377 15.57 -4.13 18.45
C ALA A 377 14.24 -4.26 19.21
N TRP A 378 13.36 -5.12 18.71
CA TRP A 378 12.07 -5.42 19.33
C TRP A 378 12.12 -6.73 20.11
N ASP A 379 11.67 -6.68 21.38
CA ASP A 379 11.46 -7.85 22.21
C ASP A 379 10.02 -8.39 22.05
N PRO A 380 9.83 -9.61 21.50
CA PRO A 380 8.53 -10.24 21.36
C PRO A 380 7.82 -10.53 22.69
N LYS A 381 8.55 -10.71 23.80
CA LYS A 381 7.95 -11.08 25.09
C LYS A 381 7.21 -9.92 25.71
N GLY A 382 7.80 -8.73 25.68
CA GLY A 382 7.21 -7.49 26.19
C GLY A 382 6.42 -6.66 25.18
N ASP A 383 6.55 -6.93 23.88
CA ASP A 383 6.16 -6.00 22.81
C ASP A 383 6.84 -4.62 22.99
N LEU A 384 8.10 -4.64 23.42
CA LEU A 384 8.91 -3.47 23.72
C LEU A 384 10.00 -3.29 22.67
N VAL A 385 10.41 -2.06 22.44
CA VAL A 385 11.52 -1.72 21.57
C VAL A 385 12.62 -1.07 22.41
N SER A 386 13.86 -1.45 22.17
CA SER A 386 15.03 -0.83 22.79
C SER A 386 15.99 -0.35 21.69
N PRO A 387 16.70 0.76 21.90
CA PRO A 387 16.56 1.71 23.01
C PRO A 387 15.24 2.50 22.94
N ASP A 388 14.78 2.99 24.08
CA ASP A 388 13.53 3.75 24.25
C ASP A 388 13.75 5.18 24.73
N SER A 389 15.00 5.65 24.76
CA SER A 389 15.37 7.01 25.12
C SER A 389 16.09 7.72 23.96
N PRO A 390 15.83 9.03 23.71
CA PRO A 390 16.53 9.80 22.68
C PRO A 390 18.06 9.76 22.82
N ARG A 391 18.56 9.84 24.05
CA ARG A 391 19.99 9.81 24.35
C ARG A 391 20.64 8.52 23.87
N ASP A 392 20.08 7.37 24.25
CA ASP A 392 20.65 6.08 23.86
C ASP A 392 20.62 5.88 22.34
N ILE A 393 19.58 6.40 21.66
CA ILE A 393 19.48 6.39 20.19
C ILE A 393 20.61 7.22 19.56
N VAL A 394 20.89 8.42 20.08
CA VAL A 394 21.96 9.30 19.58
C VAL A 394 23.36 8.74 19.89
N GLU A 395 23.52 8.08 21.03
CA GLU A 395 24.77 7.40 21.40
C GLU A 395 25.06 6.18 20.50
N SER A 396 24.03 5.42 20.14
CA SER A 396 24.14 4.18 19.34
C SER A 396 24.12 4.39 17.82
N SER A 397 23.52 5.47 17.31
CA SER A 397 23.39 5.72 15.87
C SER A 397 24.57 6.50 15.30
N PHE A 398 25.28 5.89 14.34
CA PHE A 398 26.26 6.60 13.51
C PHE A 398 25.56 7.46 12.45
N ARG A 399 24.47 6.97 11.86
CA ARG A 399 23.76 7.66 10.76
C ARG A 399 23.04 8.92 11.17
N LEU A 400 22.60 9.05 12.42
CA LEU A 400 22.08 10.32 12.93
C LEU A 400 23.16 11.41 12.94
N ARG A 401 24.40 11.08 13.32
CA ARG A 401 25.51 12.04 13.31
C ARG A 401 25.84 12.47 11.89
N GLU A 402 25.85 11.53 10.94
CA GLU A 402 26.00 11.84 9.52
C GLU A 402 24.83 12.69 9.00
N ALA A 403 23.59 12.37 9.38
CA ALA A 403 22.38 13.09 8.98
C ALA A 403 22.45 14.56 9.39
N VAL A 404 22.88 14.86 10.63
CA VAL A 404 23.05 16.25 11.10
C VAL A 404 24.04 17.03 10.25
N SER A 405 25.13 16.40 9.81
CA SER A 405 26.11 17.07 8.95
C SER A 405 25.54 17.55 7.61
N ARG A 406 24.40 16.98 7.17
CA ARG A 406 23.68 17.38 5.96
C ARG A 406 22.66 18.50 6.20
N ILE A 407 22.33 18.79 7.46
CA ILE A 407 21.41 19.86 7.90
C ILE A 407 21.99 20.65 9.09
N PRO A 408 23.25 21.12 9.01
CA PRO A 408 24.03 21.56 10.17
C PRO A 408 23.46 22.82 10.86
N ASP A 409 22.81 23.71 10.10
CA ASP A 409 22.25 24.95 10.63
C ASP A 409 20.87 24.76 11.31
N LEU A 410 20.29 23.56 11.19
CA LEU A 410 18.89 23.30 11.57
C LEU A 410 18.76 22.35 12.77
N ILE A 411 19.80 21.57 13.08
CA ILE A 411 19.79 20.64 14.21
C ILE A 411 21.00 20.91 15.10
N THR A 412 20.75 21.56 16.23
CA THR A 412 21.77 21.82 17.25
C THR A 412 21.76 20.79 18.38
N ASP A 413 20.62 20.13 18.60
CA ASP A 413 20.41 19.12 19.64
C ASP A 413 19.56 17.97 19.07
N LEU A 414 20.19 16.81 18.87
CA LEU A 414 19.54 15.63 18.32
C LEU A 414 18.52 14.99 19.27
N GLU A 415 18.75 15.04 20.57
CA GLU A 415 17.86 14.41 21.55
C GLU A 415 16.55 15.20 21.63
N ALA A 416 16.65 16.53 21.65
CA ALA A 416 15.50 17.43 21.58
C ALA A 416 14.73 17.24 20.27
N GLU A 417 15.45 17.10 19.15
CA GLU A 417 14.87 16.89 17.83
C GLU A 417 14.05 15.60 17.74
N LEU A 418 14.62 14.48 18.21
CA LEU A 418 13.92 13.20 18.28
C LEU A 418 12.66 13.30 19.13
N SER A 419 12.76 13.97 20.29
CA SER A 419 11.65 14.13 21.21
C SER A 419 10.51 14.98 20.61
N GLU A 420 10.84 16.09 19.96
CA GLU A 420 9.86 16.97 19.32
C GLU A 420 9.11 16.23 18.20
N ARG A 421 9.85 15.56 17.30
CA ARG A 421 9.27 14.80 16.19
C ARG A 421 8.41 13.64 16.69
N ALA A 422 8.88 12.89 17.67
CA ALA A 422 8.12 11.81 18.28
C ALA A 422 6.80 12.33 18.87
N GLY A 423 6.87 13.41 19.67
CA GLY A 423 5.69 14.04 20.27
C GLY A 423 4.71 14.61 19.24
N LEU A 424 5.20 15.13 18.10
CA LEU A 424 4.33 15.57 17.00
C LEU A 424 3.61 14.39 16.35
N LEU A 425 4.31 13.28 16.07
CA LEU A 425 3.70 12.09 15.49
C LEU A 425 2.66 11.47 16.41
N GLU A 426 2.90 11.45 17.72
CA GLU A 426 1.92 11.00 18.72
C GLU A 426 0.68 11.89 18.75
N LYS A 427 0.85 13.22 18.71
CA LYS A 427 -0.28 14.17 18.67
C LYS A 427 -1.14 14.01 17.42
N LEU A 428 -0.55 13.56 16.32
CA LEU A 428 -1.23 13.35 15.04
C LEU A 428 -1.79 11.94 14.89
N ALA A 429 -1.60 11.05 15.87
CA ALA A 429 -2.08 9.67 15.83
C ALA A 429 -3.60 9.62 15.60
N GLY A 430 -4.03 8.93 14.54
CA GLY A 430 -5.44 8.80 14.16
C GLY A 430 -6.05 10.03 13.47
N SER A 431 -5.24 11.05 13.16
CA SER A 431 -5.69 12.18 12.35
C SER A 431 -5.84 11.80 10.86
N PRO A 432 -6.76 12.43 10.11
CA PRO A 432 -6.84 12.21 8.67
C PRO A 432 -5.54 12.58 7.95
N PRO A 433 -5.18 11.91 6.84
CA PRO A 433 -3.94 12.19 6.10
C PRO A 433 -3.74 13.67 5.71
N GLU A 434 -4.83 14.37 5.39
CA GLU A 434 -4.81 15.79 5.05
C GLU A 434 -4.33 16.67 6.22
N VAL A 435 -4.74 16.32 7.45
CA VAL A 435 -4.34 17.00 8.68
C VAL A 435 -2.86 16.71 8.97
N PHE A 436 -2.44 15.46 8.85
CA PHE A 436 -1.06 15.03 9.00
C PHE A 436 -0.12 15.79 8.06
N HIS A 437 -0.40 15.81 6.75
CA HIS A 437 0.46 16.48 5.78
C HIS A 437 0.46 18.01 5.93
N LYS A 438 -0.63 18.62 6.38
CA LYS A 438 -0.66 20.06 6.70
C LYS A 438 0.22 20.37 7.91
N ALA A 439 0.19 19.54 8.95
CA ALA A 439 1.06 19.69 10.11
C ALA A 439 2.53 19.50 9.74
N LEU A 440 2.84 18.50 8.91
CA LEU A 440 4.18 18.27 8.39
C LEU A 440 4.70 19.46 7.56
N ALA A 441 3.87 20.01 6.67
CA ALA A 441 4.25 21.18 5.88
C ALA A 441 4.52 22.41 6.76
N ARG A 442 3.75 22.57 7.84
CA ARG A 442 3.98 23.62 8.83
C ARG A 442 5.30 23.42 9.57
N PHE A 443 5.59 22.20 10.04
CA PHE A 443 6.86 21.86 10.68
C PHE A 443 8.05 22.25 9.81
N TYR A 444 8.03 21.85 8.53
CA TYR A 444 9.06 22.21 7.58
C TYR A 444 9.13 23.71 7.30
N SER A 445 8.00 24.39 7.13
CA SER A 445 7.98 25.84 6.87
C SER A 445 8.50 26.65 8.04
N GLU A 446 8.26 26.25 9.28
CA GLU A 446 8.75 26.97 10.47
C GLU A 446 10.28 26.85 10.61
N ARG A 447 10.87 25.75 10.13
CA ARG A 447 12.32 25.49 10.16
C ARG A 447 13.07 26.10 8.98
N TYR A 448 12.60 25.84 7.76
CA TYR A 448 13.27 26.23 6.51
C TYR A 448 12.77 27.55 5.93
N GLY A 449 11.61 28.05 6.37
CA GLY A 449 10.93 29.20 5.77
C GLY A 449 11.37 30.57 6.28
N ARG A 450 12.34 30.63 7.21
CA ARG A 450 13.02 31.89 7.56
C ARG A 450 14.12 32.15 6.52
N VAL A 451 13.74 32.71 5.38
CA VAL A 451 14.67 33.33 4.42
C VAL A 451 14.70 34.83 4.69
#